data_AF-A0A954HWT0-F1
#
_entry.id   AF-A0A954HWT0-F1
#
_cell.length_a   1.000
_cell.length_b   1.000
_cell.length_c   1.000
_cell.angle_alpha   90.00
_cell.angle_beta   90.00
_cell.angle_gamma   90.00
#
_symmetry.space_group_name_H-M   'P 1'
#
loop_
_entity.id
_entity.type
_entity.pdbx_description
1 polymer ?
#
loop_
_entity_poly.entity_id
_entity_poly.type
_entity_poly.pdbx_seq_one_letter_code
_entity_poly.pdbx_strand_id
1 'polypeptide(L)'
;MSVPMTESTDNDLEGYRSYLRLLGRMQIRGRMNAKIDLSGLVQQTMIEAHLNRAEWAPLPDKRRVAWLRKAFANNLRDAIRRFRSAGRNIERERPIAASIEDSASHVNDWLEGLASSPSA
;
A
#
# COMPACT_ATOMS: atom_id res chain seq x y z
N MET A 1 13.61 -1.42 -38.68
CA MET A 1 13.40 -2.08 -37.37
C MET A 1 12.92 -1.01 -36.40
N SER A 2 11.61 -0.94 -36.16
CA SER A 2 11.03 0.02 -35.22
C SER A 2 11.25 -0.47 -33.79
N VAL A 3 11.94 0.32 -32.99
CA VAL A 3 12.11 0.10 -31.55
C VAL A 3 10.73 0.20 -30.89
N PRO A 4 10.26 -0.82 -30.13
CA PRO A 4 8.93 -0.76 -29.54
C PRO A 4 8.89 0.27 -28.40
N MET A 5 7.81 1.03 -28.43
CA MET A 5 7.34 2.11 -27.57
C MET A 5 7.22 1.69 -26.09
N THR A 6 8.34 1.56 -25.35
CA THR A 6 8.33 1.24 -23.92
C THR A 6 8.29 2.46 -23.00
N GLU A 7 8.62 3.65 -23.51
CA GLU A 7 8.74 4.87 -22.68
C GLU A 7 7.40 5.42 -22.14
N SER A 8 6.26 5.15 -22.78
CA SER A 8 4.98 5.73 -22.37
C SER A 8 4.38 5.12 -21.08
N THR A 9 4.93 4.01 -20.58
CA THR A 9 4.29 3.22 -19.52
C THR A 9 4.97 3.31 -18.16
N ASP A 10 6.21 3.80 -18.11
CA ASP A 10 6.91 4.08 -16.84
C ASP A 10 6.31 5.31 -16.15
N ASN A 11 5.83 6.27 -16.96
CA ASN A 11 5.19 7.50 -16.51
C ASN A 11 3.84 7.25 -15.77
N ASP A 12 3.14 6.15 -16.10
CA ASP A 12 1.90 5.74 -15.44
C ASP A 12 2.14 5.32 -13.98
N LEU A 13 3.29 4.70 -13.69
CA LEU A 13 3.63 4.19 -12.36
C LEU A 13 3.92 5.33 -11.38
N GLU A 14 4.66 6.34 -11.82
CA GLU A 14 5.01 7.50 -10.98
C GLU A 14 3.75 8.29 -10.55
N GLY A 15 2.70 8.31 -11.38
CA GLY A 15 1.38 8.84 -11.02
C GLY A 15 0.77 8.15 -9.78
N TYR A 16 0.95 6.83 -9.66
CA TYR A 16 0.48 6.08 -8.50
C TYR A 16 1.33 6.29 -7.25
N ARG A 17 2.59 6.72 -7.36
CA ARG A 17 3.45 6.98 -6.19
C ARG A 17 2.87 8.06 -5.29
N SER A 18 2.41 9.17 -5.89
CA SER A 18 1.76 10.27 -5.18
C SER A 18 0.46 9.82 -4.52
N TYR A 19 -0.31 8.98 -5.22
CA TYR A 19 -1.53 8.37 -4.71
C TYR A 19 -1.27 7.47 -3.48
N LEU A 20 -0.27 6.58 -3.55
CA LEU A 20 0.10 5.68 -2.45
C LEU A 20 0.62 6.44 -1.22
N ARG A 21 1.37 7.53 -1.41
CA ARG A 21 1.80 8.42 -0.31
C ARG A 21 0.61 9.04 0.39
N LEU A 22 -0.38 9.55 -0.35
CA LEU A 22 -1.59 10.13 0.23
C LEU A 22 -2.39 9.06 1.00
N LEU A 23 -2.56 7.88 0.40
CA LEU A 23 -3.23 6.74 1.03
C LEU A 23 -2.57 6.38 2.35
N GLY A 24 -1.25 6.21 2.37
CA GLY A 24 -0.50 5.91 3.58
C GLY A 24 -0.61 6.98 4.66
N ARG A 25 -0.59 8.28 4.30
CA ARG A 25 -0.79 9.37 5.27
C ARG A 25 -2.19 9.36 5.88
N MET A 26 -3.22 9.00 5.12
CA MET A 26 -4.59 8.92 5.65
C MET A 26 -4.80 7.73 6.60
N GLN A 27 -4.12 6.61 6.31
CA GLN A 27 -4.23 5.36 7.08
C GLN A 27 -3.32 5.31 8.31
N ILE A 28 -2.13 5.91 8.23
CA ILE A 28 -1.14 5.92 9.31
C ILE A 28 -1.35 7.19 10.16
N ARG A 29 -2.19 7.10 11.20
CA ARG A 29 -2.50 8.24 12.09
C ARG A 29 -1.62 8.27 13.36
N GLY A 30 -1.38 9.47 13.87
CA GLY A 30 -0.79 9.71 15.19
C GLY A 30 0.67 9.26 15.33
N ARG A 31 1.06 8.78 16.52
CA ARG A 31 2.44 8.37 16.87
C ARG A 31 3.01 7.23 16.01
N MET A 32 2.16 6.55 15.24
CA MET A 32 2.56 5.49 14.32
C MET A 32 3.22 6.02 13.04
N ASN A 33 2.87 7.23 12.61
CA ASN A 33 3.47 7.88 11.43
C ASN A 33 4.98 8.14 11.61
N ALA A 34 5.41 8.38 12.85
CA ALA A 34 6.83 8.56 13.16
C ALA A 34 7.63 7.24 13.21
N LYS A 35 6.96 6.08 13.30
CA LYS A 35 7.61 4.77 13.49
C LYS A 35 7.57 3.86 12.25
N ILE A 36 6.68 4.15 11.29
CA ILE A 36 6.57 3.41 10.03
C ILE A 36 7.22 4.22 8.92
N ASP A 37 8.20 3.65 8.22
CA ASP A 37 8.77 4.25 7.03
C ASP A 37 7.79 4.16 5.85
N LEU A 38 6.96 5.19 5.71
CA LEU A 38 6.02 5.32 4.60
C LEU A 38 6.73 5.38 3.25
N SER A 39 7.93 5.96 3.18
CA SER A 39 8.66 6.07 1.92
C SER A 39 9.12 4.68 1.45
N GLY A 40 9.64 3.86 2.37
CA GLY A 40 9.99 2.46 2.14
C GLY A 40 8.78 1.62 1.72
N LEU A 41 7.62 1.77 2.37
CA LEU A 41 6.39 1.07 1.98
C LEU A 41 5.94 1.39 0.56
N VAL A 42 5.99 2.67 0.18
CA VAL A 42 5.68 3.09 -1.19
C VAL A 42 6.70 2.51 -2.17
N GLN A 43 8.00 2.54 -1.86
CA GLN A 43 9.02 1.92 -2.72
C GLN A 43 8.83 0.42 -2.90
N GLN A 44 8.60 -0.32 -1.81
CA GLN A 44 8.36 -1.76 -1.88
C GLN A 44 7.15 -2.07 -2.78
N THR A 45 6.05 -1.32 -2.62
CA THR A 45 4.84 -1.50 -3.44
C THR A 45 5.11 -1.20 -4.92
N MET A 46 5.92 -0.19 -5.23
CA MET A 46 6.31 0.14 -6.60
C MET A 46 7.18 -0.94 -7.23
N ILE A 47 8.08 -1.55 -6.45
CA ILE A 47 8.90 -2.69 -6.91
C ILE A 47 8.00 -3.89 -7.21
N GLU A 48 7.06 -4.23 -6.31
CA GLU A 48 6.11 -5.32 -6.52
C GLU A 48 5.23 -5.07 -7.75
N ALA A 49 4.78 -3.83 -7.96
CA ALA A 49 4.05 -3.45 -9.16
C ALA A 49 4.90 -3.64 -10.42
N HIS A 50 6.16 -3.22 -10.40
CA HIS A 50 7.06 -3.42 -11.54
C HIS A 50 7.28 -4.92 -11.84
N LEU A 51 7.46 -5.75 -10.81
CA LEU A 51 7.65 -7.19 -10.96
C LEU A 51 6.40 -7.91 -11.49
N ASN A 52 5.21 -7.49 -11.05
CA ASN A 52 3.93 -8.10 -11.46
C ASN A 52 3.26 -7.34 -12.63
N ARG A 53 4.04 -6.60 -13.42
CA ARG A 53 3.53 -5.68 -14.44
C ARG A 53 2.62 -6.35 -15.47
N ALA A 54 2.92 -7.60 -15.83
CA ALA A 54 2.09 -8.37 -16.77
C ALA A 54 0.66 -8.63 -16.24
N GLU A 55 0.47 -8.66 -14.92
CA GLU A 55 -0.81 -8.96 -14.29
C GLU A 55 -1.69 -7.72 -14.12
N TRP A 56 -1.09 -6.56 -13.82
CA TRP A 56 -1.85 -5.36 -13.50
C TRP A 56 -1.86 -4.30 -14.59
N ALA A 57 -0.79 -4.13 -15.38
CA ALA A 57 -0.73 -3.08 -16.40
C ALA A 57 -1.83 -3.16 -17.48
N PRO A 58 -2.28 -4.35 -17.96
CA PRO A 58 -3.36 -4.41 -18.94
C PRO A 58 -4.76 -4.20 -18.34
N LEU A 59 -4.89 -4.07 -17.01
CA LEU A 59 -6.17 -3.85 -16.38
C LEU A 59 -6.68 -2.41 -16.61
N PRO A 60 -8.01 -2.19 -16.60
CA PRO A 60 -8.55 -0.84 -16.59
C PRO A 60 -8.15 -0.09 -15.32
N ASP A 61 -8.07 1.25 -15.38
CA ASP A 61 -7.54 2.12 -14.31
C ASP A 61 -8.08 1.81 -12.92
N LYS A 62 -9.41 1.62 -12.79
CA LYS A 62 -10.03 1.27 -11.51
C LYS A 62 -9.46 -0.01 -10.91
N ARG A 63 -9.20 -1.02 -11.74
CA ARG A 63 -8.61 -2.30 -11.32
C ARG A 63 -7.11 -2.19 -11.06
N ARG A 64 -6.39 -1.33 -11.81
CA ARG A 64 -4.98 -0.99 -11.52
C ARG A 64 -4.82 -0.37 -10.14
N VAL A 65 -5.65 0.63 -9.83
CA VAL A 65 -5.71 1.28 -8.51
C VAL A 65 -6.06 0.27 -7.41
N ALA A 66 -7.04 -0.61 -7.64
CA ALA A 66 -7.41 -1.63 -6.66
C ALA A 66 -6.27 -2.62 -6.37
N TRP A 67 -5.54 -3.04 -7.42
CA TRP A 67 -4.37 -3.91 -7.28
C TRP A 67 -3.28 -3.24 -6.44
N LEU A 68 -2.93 -1.98 -6.75
CA LEU A 68 -1.92 -1.20 -6.03
C LEU A 68 -2.31 -0.95 -4.57
N ARG A 69 -3.60 -0.66 -4.31
CA ARG A 69 -4.12 -0.53 -2.93
C ARG A 69 -3.95 -1.82 -2.14
N LYS A 70 -4.27 -2.97 -2.76
CA LYS A 70 -4.15 -4.28 -2.12
C LYS A 70 -2.69 -4.60 -1.79
N ALA A 71 -1.78 -4.39 -2.75
CA ALA A 71 -0.34 -4.57 -2.54
C ALA A 71 0.17 -3.67 -1.39
N PHE A 72 -0.18 -2.38 -1.42
CA PHE A 72 0.20 -1.44 -0.35
C PHE A 72 -0.34 -1.85 1.03
N ALA A 73 -1.61 -2.28 1.11
CA ALA A 73 -2.22 -2.71 2.36
C ALA A 73 -1.55 -3.97 2.93
N ASN A 74 -1.15 -4.91 2.08
CA ASN A 74 -0.38 -6.08 2.49
C ASN A 74 0.99 -5.68 3.06
N ASN A 75 1.71 -4.79 2.36
CA ASN A 75 3.01 -4.29 2.80
C ASN A 75 2.91 -3.54 4.13
N LEU A 76 1.88 -2.72 4.30
CA LEU A 76 1.61 -2.02 5.56
C LEU A 76 1.30 -3.00 6.70
N ARG A 77 0.46 -4.03 6.45
CA ARG A 77 0.15 -5.08 7.44
C ARG A 77 1.41 -5.82 7.87
N ASP A 78 2.29 -6.14 6.94
CA ASP A 78 3.57 -6.81 7.23
C ASP A 78 4.53 -5.91 8.02
N ALA A 79 4.64 -4.63 7.66
CA ALA A 79 5.43 -3.66 8.42
C ALA A 79 4.93 -3.50 9.85
N ILE A 80 3.60 -3.43 10.04
CA ILE A 80 2.96 -3.43 11.36
C ILE A 80 3.29 -4.71 12.13
N ARG A 81 3.19 -5.89 11.49
CA ARG A 81 3.49 -7.17 12.13
C ARG A 81 4.94 -7.23 12.60
N ARG A 82 5.87 -6.80 11.74
CA ARG A 82 7.32 -6.70 12.05
C ARG A 82 7.58 -5.72 13.18
N PHE A 83 6.93 -4.56 13.16
CA PHE A 83 7.01 -3.59 14.25
C PHE A 83 6.52 -4.17 15.57
N ARG A 84 5.41 -4.92 15.58
CA ARG A 84 4.88 -5.59 16.79
C ARG A 84 5.77 -6.73 17.29
N SER A 85 6.38 -7.50 16.39
CA SER A 85 7.34 -8.54 16.80
C SER A 85 8.64 -7.95 17.35
N ALA A 86 9.13 -6.86 16.78
CA ALA A 86 10.27 -6.10 17.31
C ALA A 86 9.90 -5.39 18.64
N GLY A 87 8.66 -4.90 18.73
CA GLY A 87 8.10 -4.24 19.91
C GLY A 87 7.94 -5.14 21.13
N ARG A 88 7.77 -6.46 20.95
CA ARG A 88 7.84 -7.45 22.06
C ARG A 88 9.21 -7.52 22.73
N ASN A 89 10.28 -7.11 22.03
CA ASN A 89 11.62 -6.95 22.62
C ASN A 89 11.82 -5.55 23.24
N ILE A 90 10.91 -4.60 22.94
CA ILE A 90 10.90 -3.20 23.37
C ILE A 90 9.73 -3.00 24.37
N GLU A 91 9.27 -4.06 25.04
CA GLU A 91 8.12 -4.06 25.98
C GLU A 91 8.39 -3.35 27.32
N ARG A 92 9.34 -2.41 27.35
CA ARG A 92 9.44 -1.42 28.43
C ARG A 92 8.61 -0.15 28.17
N GLU A 93 7.95 -0.03 27.01
CA GLU A 93 7.06 1.11 26.70
C GLU A 93 5.73 0.64 26.06
N ARG A 94 4.70 0.43 26.88
CA ARG A 94 3.28 0.25 26.47
C ARG A 94 2.64 1.59 26.03
N PRO A 95 1.44 1.66 25.41
CA PRO A 95 0.65 0.69 24.64
C PRO A 95 0.22 1.29 23.27
N ILE A 96 0.81 0.88 22.15
CA ILE A 96 0.44 1.40 20.80
C ILE A 96 -0.27 0.35 19.95
N ALA A 97 -0.16 -0.95 20.28
CA ALA A 97 -0.58 -2.06 19.42
C ALA A 97 -2.10 -2.17 19.17
N ALA A 98 -2.94 -1.76 20.12
CA ALA A 98 -4.40 -1.91 20.01
C ALA A 98 -5.04 -0.98 18.96
N SER A 99 -4.56 0.26 18.82
CA SER A 99 -5.09 1.21 17.81
C SER A 99 -4.71 0.85 16.37
N ILE A 100 -3.72 -0.04 16.19
CA ILE A 100 -3.22 -0.44 14.87
C ILE A 100 -4.12 -1.47 14.22
N GLU A 101 -4.63 -2.42 15.01
CA GLU A 101 -5.48 -3.50 14.54
C GLU A 101 -6.81 -2.95 14.02
N ASP A 102 -7.36 -1.96 14.74
CA ASP A 102 -8.55 -1.20 14.35
C ASP A 102 -8.35 -0.43 13.04
N SER A 103 -7.18 0.18 12.83
CA SER A 103 -6.88 0.89 11.57
C SER A 103 -6.70 -0.07 10.39
N ALA A 104 -6.07 -1.23 10.60
CA ALA A 104 -5.81 -2.21 9.55
C ALA A 104 -7.08 -2.99 9.14
N SER A 105 -7.98 -3.28 10.09
CA SER A 105 -9.28 -3.89 9.82
C SER A 105 -10.19 -2.92 9.06
N HIS A 106 -10.20 -1.63 9.44
CA HIS A 106 -10.98 -0.60 8.75
C HIS A 106 -10.49 -0.37 7.31
N VAL A 107 -9.19 -0.55 7.04
CA VAL A 107 -8.63 -0.54 5.69
C VAL A 107 -9.12 -1.75 4.89
N ASN A 108 -9.13 -2.95 5.49
CA ASN A 108 -9.63 -4.14 4.82
C ASN A 108 -11.12 -4.02 4.48
N ASP A 109 -11.93 -3.54 5.43
CA ASP A 109 -13.36 -3.30 5.27
C ASP A 109 -13.67 -2.25 4.18
N TRP A 110 -12.93 -1.13 4.18
CA TRP A 110 -13.06 -0.11 3.14
C TRP A 110 -12.64 -0.62 1.75
N LEU A 111 -11.60 -1.47 1.67
CA LEU A 111 -11.16 -2.09 0.41
C LEU A 111 -12.17 -3.12 -0.11
N GLU A 112 -12.79 -3.90 0.77
CA GLU A 112 -13.85 -4.85 0.45
C GLU A 112 -15.13 -4.12 -0.01
N GLY A 113 -15.48 -2.99 0.61
CA GLY A 113 -16.60 -2.14 0.18
C GLY A 113 -16.39 -1.50 -1.19
N LEU A 114 -15.15 -1.14 -1.54
CA LEU A 114 -14.80 -0.62 -2.87
C LEU A 114 -14.70 -1.71 -3.95
N ALA A 115 -14.34 -2.93 -3.59
CA ALA A 115 -14.37 -4.09 -4.49
C ALA A 115 -15.79 -4.61 -4.72
N SER A 116 -16.69 -4.38 -3.74
CA SER A 116 -18.09 -4.83 -3.76
C SER A 116 -19.09 -3.78 -4.27
N SER A 117 -18.62 -2.64 -4.78
CA SER A 117 -19.47 -1.71 -5.53
C SER A 117 -19.28 -1.92 -7.03
N PRO A 118 -20.04 -2.84 -7.67
CA PRO A 118 -20.21 -2.85 -9.10
C PRO A 118 -21.14 -1.67 -9.43
N SER A 119 -20.58 -0.55 -9.84
CA SER A 119 -21.37 0.39 -10.63
C SER A 119 -21.51 -0.21 -12.03
N ALA A 120 -22.76 -0.55 -12.35
CA ALA A 120 -23.28 -0.78 -13.69
C ALA A 120 -22.95 0.38 -14.64
#